data_AF-A0A2R6M4A2-F1
#
_entry.id   AF-A0A2R6M4A2-F1
#
_cell.length_a   1.000
_cell.length_b   1.000
_cell.length_c   1.000
_cell.angle_alpha   90.00
_cell.angle_beta   90.00
_cell.angle_gamma   90.00
#
_symmetry.space_group_name_H-M   'P 1'
#
loop_
_entity.id
_entity.type
_entity.pdbx_description
1 polymer ?
#
loop_
_entity_poly.entity_id
_entity_poly.type
_entity_poly.pdbx_seq_one_letter_code
_entity_poly.pdbx_strand_id
1 'polypeptide(L)'
;MAYEDYLRGEKLIITAALTGGVHGKEANPNLPETPAEIGRAAAECEAAGAAVVHLHARRPSGERSFDTERFQQITDEVRSRTNLVVQHSTGGTGAPVEARRQSLRTD
;
A
#
# COMPACT_ATOMS: atom_id res chain seq x y z
N MET A 1 14.78 6.30 14.60
CA MET A 1 14.71 5.61 15.90
C MET A 1 16.04 4.90 16.09
N ALA A 2 16.77 5.24 17.14
CA ALA A 2 17.95 4.50 17.54
C ALA A 2 17.53 3.23 18.31
N TYR A 3 18.42 2.24 18.44
CA TYR A 3 18.08 0.98 19.13
C TYR A 3 17.74 1.22 20.60
N GLU A 4 18.36 2.24 21.19
CA GLU A 4 18.14 2.70 22.55
C GLU A 4 16.71 3.20 22.76
N ASP A 5 16.11 3.86 21.78
CA ASP A 5 14.73 4.36 21.83
C ASP A 5 13.73 3.18 21.89
N TYR A 6 13.99 2.14 21.09
CA TYR A 6 13.19 0.90 21.10
C TYR A 6 13.29 0.18 22.45
N LEU A 7 14.51 0.06 23.01
CA LEU A 7 14.71 -0.57 24.33
C LEU A 7 14.03 0.19 25.47
N ARG A 8 13.80 1.50 25.30
CA ARG A 8 13.01 2.31 26.25
C ARG A 8 11.49 2.17 26.08
N GLY A 9 11.04 1.31 25.17
CA GLY A 9 9.61 1.04 24.95
C GLY A 9 8.88 2.17 24.21
N GLU A 10 9.60 3.05 23.51
CA GLU A 10 8.98 4.06 22.67
C GLU A 10 8.17 3.41 21.54
N LYS A 11 7.06 4.04 21.14
CA LYS A 11 6.19 3.49 20.09
C LYS A 11 6.92 3.48 18.76
N LEU A 12 7.04 2.29 18.16
CA LEU A 12 7.58 2.09 16.82
C LEU A 12 6.46 2.10 15.79
N ILE A 13 6.63 2.90 14.74
CA ILE A 13 5.75 2.88 13.56
C ILE A 13 6.30 1.88 12.57
N ILE A 14 5.52 0.84 12.26
CA ILE A 14 5.81 -0.12 11.21
C ILE A 14 4.95 0.24 9.99
N THR A 15 5.61 0.47 8.86
CA THR A 15 4.94 0.68 7.56
C THR A 15 5.11 -0.56 6.69
N ALA A 16 4.01 -1.15 6.24
CA ALA A 16 4.01 -2.27 5.32
C ALA A 16 3.79 -1.78 3.87
N ALA A 17 4.78 -1.96 3.00
CA ALA A 17 4.66 -1.69 1.57
C ALA A 17 4.28 -2.98 0.83
N LEU A 18 2.99 -3.13 0.51
CA LEU A 18 2.42 -4.44 0.19
C LEU A 18 2.76 -4.94 -1.23
N THR A 19 2.66 -4.04 -2.22
CA THR A 19 2.66 -4.42 -3.64
C THR A 19 3.82 -3.78 -4.40
N GLY A 20 4.05 -2.47 -4.23
CA GLY A 20 5.00 -1.71 -5.03
C GLY A 20 4.60 -1.57 -6.51
N GLY A 21 5.40 -0.85 -7.29
CA GLY A 21 5.16 -0.61 -8.73
C GLY A 21 6.15 -1.28 -9.69
N VAL A 22 7.02 -2.17 -9.18
CA VAL A 22 8.15 -2.76 -9.93
C VAL A 22 7.95 -4.25 -10.18
N HIS A 23 7.84 -5.07 -9.12
CA HIS A 23 7.71 -6.53 -9.22
C HIS A 23 6.24 -6.95 -9.18
N GLY A 24 5.82 -7.96 -9.93
CA GLY A 24 4.50 -8.60 -9.82
C GLY A 24 4.59 -10.03 -9.31
N LYS A 25 3.52 -10.81 -9.52
CA LYS A 25 3.45 -12.23 -9.14
C LYS A 25 4.53 -13.12 -9.76
N GLU A 26 5.14 -12.69 -10.86
CA GLU A 26 6.29 -13.35 -11.47
C GLU A 26 7.53 -13.39 -10.56
N ALA A 27 7.67 -12.41 -9.66
CA ALA A 27 8.76 -12.38 -8.69
C ALA A 27 8.38 -13.09 -7.37
N ASN A 28 7.11 -13.02 -6.96
CA ASN A 28 6.58 -13.73 -5.80
C ASN A 28 5.07 -13.98 -5.98
N PRO A 29 4.61 -15.25 -6.02
CA PRO A 29 3.19 -15.55 -6.26
C PRO A 29 2.24 -15.01 -5.17
N ASN A 30 2.77 -14.67 -3.99
CA ASN A 30 2.01 -14.10 -2.88
C ASN A 30 1.85 -12.57 -2.95
N LEU A 31 2.44 -11.91 -3.94
CA LEU A 31 2.33 -10.46 -4.09
C LEU A 31 0.86 -10.06 -4.35
N PRO A 32 0.23 -9.22 -3.52
CA PRO A 32 -1.17 -8.86 -3.69
C PRO A 32 -1.32 -7.82 -4.81
N GLU A 33 -2.18 -8.07 -5.80
CA GLU A 33 -2.34 -7.20 -6.98
C GLU A 33 -3.76 -6.64 -7.13
N THR A 34 -4.77 -7.37 -6.66
CA THR A 34 -6.17 -6.93 -6.68
C THR A 34 -6.55 -6.16 -5.40
N PRO A 35 -7.56 -5.27 -5.43
CA PRO A 35 -8.03 -4.57 -4.23
C PRO A 35 -8.36 -5.50 -3.06
N ALA A 36 -9.07 -6.60 -3.31
CA ALA A 36 -9.43 -7.57 -2.29
C ALA A 36 -8.21 -8.30 -1.69
N GLU A 37 -7.22 -8.67 -2.52
CA GLU A 37 -5.95 -9.24 -2.02
C GLU A 37 -5.19 -8.23 -1.17
N ILE A 38 -5.13 -6.97 -1.61
CA ILE A 38 -4.43 -5.90 -0.90
C ILE A 38 -5.12 -5.61 0.44
N GLY A 39 -6.46 -5.54 0.47
CA GLY A 39 -7.23 -5.36 1.71
C GLY A 39 -7.01 -6.51 2.70
N ARG A 40 -6.97 -7.77 2.23
CA ARG A 40 -6.64 -8.93 3.07
C ARG A 40 -5.21 -8.85 3.61
N ALA A 41 -4.24 -8.54 2.76
CA ALA A 41 -2.85 -8.39 3.17
C ALA A 41 -2.66 -7.23 4.18
N ALA A 42 -3.40 -6.13 4.04
CA ALA A 42 -3.40 -5.05 5.01
C ALA A 42 -3.88 -5.51 6.38
N ALA A 43 -4.98 -6.28 6.45
CA ALA A 43 -5.48 -6.84 7.71
C ALA A 43 -4.49 -7.80 8.37
N GLU A 44 -3.81 -8.63 7.58
CA GLU A 44 -2.73 -9.51 8.06
C GLU A 44 -1.56 -8.68 8.62
N CYS A 45 -1.20 -7.57 7.96
CA CYS A 45 -0.15 -6.67 8.43
C CYS A 45 -0.55 -5.93 9.71
N GLU A 46 -1.79 -5.48 9.84
CA GLU A 46 -2.29 -4.85 11.07
C GLU A 46 -2.25 -5.84 12.24
N ALA A 47 -2.72 -7.07 12.03
CA ALA A 47 -2.64 -8.12 13.04
C ALA A 47 -1.20 -8.44 13.46
N ALA A 48 -0.23 -8.24 12.57
CA ALA A 48 1.21 -8.38 12.85
C ALA A 48 1.86 -7.14 13.48
N GLY A 49 1.14 -6.01 13.60
CA GLY A 49 1.61 -4.79 14.27
C GLY A 49 1.98 -3.62 13.35
N ALA A 50 1.59 -3.66 12.07
CA ALA A 50 1.70 -2.49 11.21
C ALA A 50 0.81 -1.35 11.72
N ALA A 51 1.27 -0.11 11.55
CA ALA A 51 0.50 1.10 11.82
C ALA A 51 0.13 1.86 10.53
N VAL A 52 0.87 1.60 9.45
CA VAL A 52 0.70 2.26 8.15
C VAL A 52 0.79 1.22 7.04
N VAL A 53 0.00 1.37 5.99
CA VAL A 53 0.17 0.65 4.73
C VAL A 53 0.52 1.61 3.60
N HIS A 54 1.57 1.30 2.87
CA HIS A 54 1.98 2.02 1.67
C HIS A 54 1.46 1.31 0.43
N LEU A 55 0.66 2.03 -0.37
CA LEU A 55 -0.14 1.43 -1.43
C LEU A 55 0.25 1.90 -2.83
N HIS A 56 0.21 0.94 -3.74
CA HIS A 56 0.27 1.10 -5.18
C HIS A 56 -0.92 0.38 -5.80
N ALA A 57 -1.41 0.88 -6.93
CA ALA A 57 -2.46 0.23 -7.70
C ALA A 57 -1.89 -0.57 -8.88
N ARG A 58 -2.59 -1.66 -9.23
CA ARG A 58 -2.33 -2.44 -10.44
C ARG A 58 -3.59 -2.65 -11.25
N ARG A 59 -3.43 -2.73 -12.56
CA ARG A 59 -4.44 -3.18 -13.52
C ARG A 59 -4.67 -4.69 -13.36
N PRO A 60 -5.78 -5.24 -13.86
CA PRO A 60 -5.98 -6.69 -13.91
C PRO A 60 -4.87 -7.46 -14.66
N SER A 61 -4.15 -6.79 -15.56
CA SER A 61 -2.97 -7.34 -16.26
C SER A 61 -1.70 -7.43 -15.39
N GLY A 62 -1.72 -6.93 -14.16
CA GLY A 62 -0.55 -6.84 -13.29
C GLY A 62 0.27 -5.56 -13.48
N GLU A 63 0.07 -4.81 -14.57
CA GLU A 63 0.74 -3.52 -14.81
C GLU A 63 0.37 -2.48 -13.75
N ARG A 64 1.30 -1.56 -13.43
CA ARG A 64 1.00 -0.43 -12.53
C ARG A 64 -0.17 0.42 -13.06
N SER A 65 -1.04 0.85 -12.16
CA SER A 65 -2.11 1.82 -12.43
C SER A 65 -1.88 3.08 -11.60
N PHE A 66 -2.31 4.22 -12.15
CA PHE A 66 -2.37 5.49 -11.44
C PHE A 66 -3.81 5.96 -11.24
N ASP A 67 -4.79 5.15 -11.64
CA ASP A 67 -6.18 5.58 -11.77
C ASP A 67 -6.79 5.85 -10.39
N THR A 68 -7.42 7.02 -10.21
CA THR A 68 -8.05 7.41 -8.94
C THR A 68 -9.02 6.35 -8.45
N GLU A 69 -9.89 5.85 -9.33
CA GLU A 69 -10.88 4.81 -8.99
C GLU A 69 -10.22 3.53 -8.48
N ARG A 70 -9.06 3.16 -9.03
CA ARG A 70 -8.36 1.95 -8.61
C ARG A 70 -7.76 2.11 -7.23
N PHE A 71 -7.19 3.29 -6.93
CA PHE A 71 -6.73 3.61 -5.58
C PHE A 71 -7.90 3.69 -4.58
N GLN A 72 -9.06 4.22 -4.99
CA GLN A 72 -10.25 4.27 -4.16
C GLN A 72 -10.74 2.86 -3.80
N GLN A 73 -10.85 1.95 -4.78
CA GLN A 73 -11.21 0.55 -4.53
C GLN A 73 -10.29 -0.13 -3.51
N ILE A 74 -8.99 0.13 -3.59
CA ILE A 74 -8.02 -0.40 -2.63
C ILE A 74 -8.24 0.24 -1.25
N THR A 75 -8.45 1.56 -1.20
CA THR A 75 -8.70 2.31 0.05
C THR A 75 -9.93 1.78 0.76
N ASP A 76 -11.02 1.58 0.03
CA ASP A 76 -12.29 1.04 0.56
C ASP A 76 -12.09 -0.36 1.14
N GLU A 77 -11.38 -1.23 0.41
CA GLU A 77 -11.07 -2.59 0.88
C GLU A 77 -10.20 -2.57 2.14
N VAL A 78 -9.17 -1.73 2.20
CA VAL A 78 -8.30 -1.60 3.38
C VAL A 78 -9.07 -1.03 4.58
N ARG A 79 -9.83 0.05 4.39
CA ARG A 79 -10.62 0.69 5.46
C ARG A 79 -11.78 -0.20 5.94
N SER A 80 -12.32 -1.08 5.10
CA SER A 80 -13.36 -2.02 5.51
C SER A 80 -12.87 -3.11 6.47
N ARG A 81 -11.55 -3.31 6.55
CA ARG A 81 -10.92 -4.42 7.29
C ARG A 81 -10.00 -3.96 8.43
N THR A 82 -9.55 -2.71 8.40
CA THR A 82 -8.43 -2.24 9.24
C THR A 82 -8.62 -0.80 9.72
N ASN A 83 -7.86 -0.41 10.74
CA ASN A 83 -7.72 0.98 11.22
C ASN A 83 -6.36 1.59 10.82
N LEU A 84 -5.66 1.00 9.86
CA LEU A 84 -4.35 1.44 9.41
C LEU A 84 -4.39 2.82 8.76
N VAL A 85 -3.30 3.58 8.92
CA VAL A 85 -3.08 4.77 8.10
C VAL A 85 -2.81 4.33 6.66
N VAL A 86 -3.64 4.82 5.73
CA VAL A 86 -3.49 4.58 4.29
C VAL A 86 -2.56 5.63 3.68
N GLN A 87 -1.44 5.20 3.11
CA GLN A 87 -0.48 6.07 2.43
C GLN A 87 -0.39 5.72 0.95
N HIS A 88 -0.98 6.54 0.08
CA HIS A 88 -0.86 6.39 -1.37
C HIS A 88 0.52 6.78 -1.88
N SER A 89 1.03 6.00 -2.83
CA SER A 89 2.20 6.38 -3.60
C SER A 89 1.87 7.49 -4.60
N THR A 90 2.74 8.50 -4.65
CA THR A 90 2.82 9.50 -5.73
C THR A 90 4.13 9.33 -6.53
N GLY A 91 4.79 8.18 -6.35
CA GLY A 91 5.98 7.76 -7.12
C GLY A 91 5.61 7.24 -8.50
N GLY A 92 6.49 6.43 -9.10
CA GLY A 92 6.31 5.87 -10.43
C GLY A 92 7.36 6.38 -11.41
N THR A 93 8.51 5.70 -11.45
CA THR A 93 9.66 6.07 -12.29
C THR A 93 9.25 6.17 -13.76
N GLY A 94 9.60 7.30 -14.39
CA GLY A 94 9.29 7.59 -15.80
C GLY A 94 7.83 7.96 -16.10
N ALA A 95 6.94 8.02 -15.09
CA ALA A 95 5.57 8.46 -15.29
C ALA A 95 5.43 10.00 -15.18
N PRO A 96 4.58 10.63 -16.01
CA PRO A 96 4.27 12.07 -15.91
C PRO A 96 3.66 12.43 -14.55
N VAL A 97 3.93 13.65 -14.06
CA VAL A 97 3.38 14.17 -12.80
C VAL A 97 1.85 14.11 -12.78
N GLU A 98 1.21 14.46 -13.89
CA GLU A 98 -0.25 14.42 -14.09
C GLU A 98 -0.87 13.06 -13.81
N ALA A 99 -0.16 11.96 -14.14
CA ALA A 99 -0.60 10.62 -13.80
C ALA A 99 -0.34 10.33 -12.32
N ARG A 100 0.86 10.65 -11.83
CA ARG A 100 1.30 10.32 -10.46
C ARG A 100 0.48 10.99 -9.36
N ARG A 101 -0.10 12.16 -9.62
CA ARG A 101 -0.94 12.89 -8.66
C ARG A 101 -2.39 12.43 -8.60
N GLN A 102 -2.84 11.54 -9.49
CA GLN A 102 -4.22 11.07 -9.52
C GLN A 102 -4.61 10.31 -8.24
N SER A 103 -3.66 9.64 -7.60
CA SER A 103 -3.87 8.92 -6.33
C SER A 103 -4.22 9.85 -5.15
N LEU A 104 -4.02 11.16 -5.27
CA LEU A 104 -4.41 12.15 -4.26
C LEU A 104 -5.90 12.53 -4.33
N ARG A 105 -6.61 12.06 -5.36
CA ARG A 105 -8.03 12.39 -5.61
C ARG A 105 -8.99 11.35 -5.02
N THR A 106 -8.51 10.53 -4.10
CA THR A 106 -9.32 9.63 -3.28
C THR A 106 -9.90 10.39 -2.08
N ASP A 107 -10.91 9.82 -1.43
CA ASP A 107 -11.66 10.44 -0.33
C ASP A 107 -10.98 10.47 1.06
#